data_AF-A0A2Z7CIH0-F1
#
_entry.id   AF-A0A2Z7CIH0-F1
#
_cell.length_a   1.000
_cell.length_b   1.000
_cell.length_c   1.000
_cell.angle_alpha   90.00
_cell.angle_beta   90.00
_cell.angle_gamma   90.00
#
_symmetry.space_group_name_H-M   'P 1'
#
loop_
_entity.id
_entity.type
_entity.pdbx_description
1 polymer ?
#
loop_
_entity_poly.entity_id
_entity_poly.type
_entity_poly.pdbx_seq_one_letter_code
_entity_poly.pdbx_strand_id
1 'polypeptide(L)'
;MHSESDFEVRLYGESVWMGAPADQISFEKATRDGFHRLFQFIEGANLNFSRIPMTVPVLTSVVPGAGPLQSSAYNIKFYLPVQFQDSPPLPLPELNLKPDSWKTRCIAVRKFSGFARDNNIVKEAQKLAVSLSRSAWANASFVQSEYAYSIAQYNSPFKFIGRINEVWVVVDGSEPAGCKPRLVAEV
;
A
#
# COMPACT_ATOMS: atom_id res chain seq x y z
N MET A 1 15.49 -6.26 26.98
CA MET A 1 15.17 -5.71 25.65
C MET A 1 13.92 -6.45 25.17
N HIS A 2 12.73 -5.85 25.32
CA HIS A 2 11.50 -6.44 24.81
C HIS A 2 11.29 -5.88 23.40
N SER A 3 11.70 -6.64 22.39
CA SER A 3 11.35 -6.36 21.01
C SER A 3 10.00 -7.01 20.77
N GLU A 4 8.95 -6.24 20.50
CA GLU A 4 7.78 -6.78 19.79
C GLU A 4 8.23 -6.96 18.33
N SER A 5 8.93 -8.07 18.03
CA SER A 5 9.92 -8.17 16.94
C SER A 5 9.41 -8.31 15.51
N ASP A 6 8.09 -8.32 15.28
CA ASP A 6 7.53 -8.82 14.02
C ASP A 6 6.97 -7.73 13.09
N PHE A 7 6.71 -6.53 13.60
CA PHE A 7 6.15 -5.42 12.82
C PHE A 7 6.55 -4.06 13.41
N GLU A 8 6.34 -3.00 12.64
CA GLU A 8 6.53 -1.61 13.04
C GLU A 8 5.29 -0.80 12.70
N VAL A 9 4.94 0.20 13.50
CA VAL A 9 3.85 1.13 13.16
C VAL A 9 4.45 2.49 12.81
N ARG A 10 4.10 2.99 11.62
CA ARG A 10 4.62 4.23 11.04
C ARG A 10 3.51 5.25 10.87
N LEU A 11 3.81 6.51 11.19
CA LEU A 11 2.96 7.64 10.82
C LEU A 11 3.32 8.09 9.40
N TYR A 12 2.40 7.91 8.46
CA TYR A 12 2.52 8.46 7.12
C TYR A 12 1.75 9.78 7.08
N GLY A 13 2.44 10.86 6.71
CA GLY A 13 1.84 12.17 6.53
C GLY A 13 0.95 12.25 5.29
N GLU A 14 0.38 13.44 5.07
CA GLU A 14 -0.39 13.70 3.87
C GLU A 14 0.46 13.48 2.61
N SER A 15 -0.12 12.80 1.63
CA SER A 15 0.57 12.49 0.38
C SER A 15 -0.40 12.20 -0.76
N VAL A 16 0.02 12.45 -1.98
CA VAL A 16 -0.68 12.11 -3.21
C VAL A 16 0.05 10.96 -3.88
N TRP A 17 -0.73 9.94 -4.21
CA TRP A 17 -0.32 8.79 -4.98
C TRP A 17 -1.04 8.81 -6.33
N MET A 18 -0.46 8.18 -7.35
CA MET A 18 -1.19 7.87 -8.58
C MET A 18 -1.62 6.41 -8.55
N GLY A 19 -2.93 6.16 -8.65
CA GLY A 19 -3.55 4.85 -8.56
C GLY A 19 -3.98 4.29 -9.92
N ALA A 20 -3.80 2.99 -10.10
CA ALA A 20 -4.26 2.20 -11.22
C ALA A 20 -5.20 1.10 -10.72
N PRO A 21 -6.53 1.31 -10.83
CA PRO A 21 -7.50 0.27 -10.53
C PRO A 21 -7.34 -0.93 -11.47
N ALA A 22 -7.48 -2.13 -10.93
CA ALA A 22 -7.42 -3.40 -11.65
C ALA A 22 -8.46 -4.38 -11.08
N ASP A 23 -9.27 -4.95 -11.97
CA ASP A 23 -10.37 -5.89 -11.68
C ASP A 23 -9.94 -7.37 -11.81
N GLN A 24 -8.63 -7.62 -11.90
CA GLN A 24 -8.07 -8.95 -12.06
C GLN A 24 -8.15 -9.74 -10.76
N ILE A 25 -8.35 -11.05 -10.85
CA ILE A 25 -8.38 -11.95 -9.68
C ILE A 25 -6.95 -12.20 -9.13
N SER A 26 -5.95 -12.24 -10.01
CA SER A 26 -4.55 -12.45 -9.66
C SER A 26 -3.87 -11.13 -9.27
N PHE A 27 -3.28 -11.10 -8.09
CA PHE A 27 -2.40 -10.06 -7.58
C PHE A 27 -1.21 -9.82 -8.51
N GLU A 28 -0.56 -10.88 -8.99
CA GLU A 28 0.64 -10.74 -9.84
C GLU A 28 0.28 -10.10 -11.18
N LYS A 29 -0.83 -10.53 -11.77
CA LYS A 29 -1.36 -9.94 -13.00
C LYS A 29 -1.79 -8.49 -12.80
N ALA A 30 -2.58 -8.23 -11.75
CA ALA A 30 -3.03 -6.88 -11.41
C ALA A 30 -1.84 -5.93 -11.21
N THR A 31 -0.85 -6.35 -10.41
CA THR A 31 0.37 -5.59 -10.13
C THR A 31 1.12 -5.25 -11.41
N ARG A 32 1.35 -6.23 -12.29
CA ARG A 32 2.07 -6.03 -13.55
C ARG A 32 1.34 -5.07 -14.47
N ASP A 33 0.05 -5.28 -14.69
CA ASP A 33 -0.73 -4.51 -15.65
C ASP A 33 -0.96 -3.07 -15.14
N GLY A 34 -1.21 -2.90 -13.83
CA GLY A 34 -1.29 -1.59 -13.17
C GLY A 34 0.04 -0.85 -13.16
N PHE A 35 1.15 -1.54 -12.84
CA PHE A 35 2.50 -0.97 -12.90
C PHE A 35 2.82 -0.47 -14.31
N HIS A 36 2.48 -1.23 -15.35
CA HIS A 36 2.77 -0.83 -16.73
C HIS A 36 2.07 0.48 -17.11
N ARG A 37 0.81 0.66 -16.71
CA ARG A 37 0.07 1.92 -16.93
C ARG A 37 0.68 3.09 -16.15
N LEU A 38 1.03 2.87 -14.88
CA LEU A 38 1.72 3.89 -14.07
C LEU A 38 3.10 4.24 -14.65
N PHE A 39 3.81 3.26 -15.19
CA PHE A 39 5.10 3.46 -15.83
C PHE A 39 4.98 4.34 -17.07
N GLN A 40 3.99 4.08 -17.94
CA GLN A 40 3.71 4.95 -19.09
C GLN A 40 3.43 6.39 -18.64
N PHE A 41 2.62 6.57 -17.58
CA PHE A 41 2.31 7.88 -17.02
C PHE A 41 3.56 8.66 -16.57
N ILE A 42 4.46 8.02 -15.81
CA ILE A 42 5.69 8.68 -15.35
C ILE A 42 6.71 8.91 -16.47
N GLU A 43 6.64 8.15 -17.56
CA GLU A 43 7.48 8.33 -18.76
C GLU A 43 6.96 9.41 -19.73
N GLY A 44 5.83 10.05 -19.42
CA GLY A 44 5.31 11.19 -20.18
C GLY A 44 3.92 11.00 -20.77
N ALA A 45 3.24 9.87 -20.53
CA ALA A 45 1.85 9.68 -20.93
C ALA A 45 0.89 10.40 -19.95
N ASN A 46 1.02 11.72 -19.88
CA ASN A 46 0.18 12.66 -19.15
C ASN A 46 0.00 13.92 -19.99
N LEU A 47 -1.02 14.73 -19.70
CA LEU A 47 -1.40 15.89 -20.53
C LEU A 47 -0.28 16.93 -20.70
N ASN A 48 0.71 16.94 -19.81
CA ASN A 48 1.83 17.88 -19.83
C ASN A 48 3.12 17.26 -20.39
N PHE A 49 3.08 16.02 -20.91
CA PHE A 49 4.25 15.27 -21.38
C PHE A 49 5.42 15.22 -20.39
N SER A 50 5.11 15.35 -19.09
CA SER A 50 6.10 15.53 -18.04
C SER A 50 6.68 14.17 -17.63
N ARG A 51 8.01 14.10 -17.51
CA ARG A 51 8.67 12.92 -16.93
C ARG A 51 8.70 13.05 -15.41
N ILE A 52 8.24 12.01 -14.72
CA ILE A 52 8.14 11.95 -13.26
C ILE A 52 9.17 10.92 -12.78
N PRO A 53 10.07 11.27 -11.85
CA PRO A 53 10.99 10.29 -11.28
C PRO A 53 10.25 9.12 -10.63
N MET A 54 10.68 7.89 -10.94
CA MET A 54 10.17 6.67 -10.29
C MET A 54 10.43 6.73 -8.78
N THR A 55 9.47 6.26 -8.00
CA THR A 55 9.55 6.17 -6.54
C THR A 55 9.36 4.73 -6.07
N VAL A 56 9.77 4.46 -4.83
CA VAL A 56 9.51 3.18 -4.16
C VAL A 56 8.86 3.45 -2.81
N PRO A 57 8.02 2.54 -2.29
CA PRO A 57 7.62 1.27 -2.91
C PRO A 57 6.51 1.42 -3.96
N VAL A 58 6.35 0.40 -4.80
CA VAL A 58 5.08 0.17 -5.53
C VAL A 58 4.12 -0.50 -4.56
N LEU A 59 2.96 0.11 -4.33
CA LEU A 59 1.91 -0.47 -3.50
C LEU A 59 0.89 -1.19 -4.37
N THR A 60 0.49 -2.40 -3.98
CA THR A 60 -0.70 -3.06 -4.51
C THR A 60 -1.67 -3.27 -3.36
N SER A 61 -2.75 -2.49 -3.34
CA SER A 61 -3.79 -2.52 -2.31
C SER A 61 -4.95 -3.44 -2.72
N VAL A 62 -5.42 -4.27 -1.79
CA VAL A 62 -6.57 -5.16 -2.01
C VAL A 62 -7.86 -4.44 -1.64
N VAL A 63 -8.81 -4.34 -2.57
CA VAL A 63 -10.15 -3.75 -2.38
C VAL A 63 -11.18 -4.87 -2.28
N PRO A 64 -11.67 -5.21 -1.08
CA PRO A 64 -12.64 -6.29 -0.91
C PRO A 64 -13.96 -5.99 -1.63
N GLY A 65 -14.56 -6.99 -2.27
CA GLY A 65 -15.88 -6.89 -2.89
C GLY A 65 -15.99 -6.04 -4.16
N ALA A 66 -14.90 -5.42 -4.62
CA ALA A 66 -14.87 -4.55 -5.79
C ALA A 66 -14.52 -5.28 -7.11
N GLY A 67 -14.24 -6.57 -7.05
CA GLY A 67 -13.94 -7.41 -8.21
C GLY A 67 -15.18 -8.10 -8.80
N PRO A 68 -15.04 -8.78 -9.95
CA PRO A 68 -16.12 -9.54 -10.58
C PRO A 68 -16.74 -10.55 -9.60
N LEU A 69 -18.06 -10.70 -9.62
CA LEU A 69 -18.79 -11.61 -8.72
C LEU A 69 -18.51 -11.35 -7.22
N GLN A 70 -18.31 -10.08 -6.83
CA GLN A 70 -17.96 -9.67 -5.46
C GLN A 70 -16.62 -10.24 -4.95
N SER A 71 -15.73 -10.62 -5.87
CA SER A 71 -14.34 -10.93 -5.52
C SER A 71 -13.58 -9.66 -5.11
N SER A 72 -12.31 -9.80 -4.70
CA SER A 72 -11.47 -8.64 -4.45
C SER A 72 -10.96 -8.04 -5.77
N ALA A 73 -10.86 -6.71 -5.83
CA ALA A 73 -10.10 -6.00 -6.85
C ALA A 73 -8.78 -5.49 -6.26
N TYR A 74 -7.93 -4.90 -7.11
CA TYR A 74 -6.67 -4.32 -6.70
C TYR A 74 -6.54 -2.87 -7.14
N ASN A 75 -5.79 -2.08 -6.39
CA ASN A 75 -5.38 -0.73 -6.77
C ASN A 75 -3.86 -0.62 -6.61
N ILE A 76 -3.15 -0.42 -7.72
CA ILE A 76 -1.69 -0.32 -7.76
C ILE A 76 -1.34 1.16 -7.66
N LYS A 77 -0.37 1.55 -6.83
CA LYS A 77 -0.09 2.95 -6.53
C LYS A 77 1.40 3.27 -6.57
N PHE A 78 1.72 4.43 -7.13
CA PHE A 78 3.03 5.09 -7.03
C PHE A 78 2.94 6.36 -6.20
N TYR A 79 3.92 6.57 -5.34
CA TYR A 79 4.07 7.83 -4.64
C TYR A 79 4.53 8.89 -5.63
N LEU A 80 3.88 10.07 -5.64
CA LEU A 80 4.36 11.17 -6.46
C LEU A 80 5.51 11.91 -5.76
N PRO A 81 6.63 12.21 -6.42
CA PRO A 81 7.68 13.03 -5.82
C PRO A 81 7.16 14.37 -5.28
N VAL A 82 7.85 14.95 -4.30
CA VAL A 82 7.41 16.16 -3.57
C VAL A 82 6.96 17.29 -4.49
N GLN A 83 7.65 17.51 -5.61
CA GLN A 83 7.32 18.55 -6.60
C GLN A 83 5.95 18.37 -7.30
N PHE A 84 5.35 17.17 -7.23
CA PHE A 84 4.06 16.82 -7.85
C PHE A 84 2.96 16.58 -6.82
N GLN A 85 3.22 16.82 -5.53
CA GLN A 85 2.25 16.62 -4.45
C GLN A 85 1.08 17.62 -4.53
N ASP A 86 1.38 18.89 -4.76
CA ASP A 86 0.35 19.95 -4.80
C ASP A 86 -0.46 19.95 -6.10
N SER A 87 0.20 19.63 -7.22
CA SER A 87 -0.40 19.67 -8.56
C SER A 87 0.08 18.47 -9.39
N PRO A 88 -0.49 17.27 -9.18
CA PRO A 88 -0.13 16.08 -9.94
C PRO A 88 -0.49 16.24 -11.43
N PRO A 89 0.38 15.82 -12.37
CA PRO A 89 0.04 15.81 -13.79
C PRO A 89 -1.19 14.95 -14.05
N LEU A 90 -2.08 15.43 -14.92
CA LEU A 90 -3.28 14.68 -15.29
C LEU A 90 -2.91 13.54 -16.24
N PRO A 91 -3.25 12.28 -15.92
CA PRO A 91 -2.96 11.14 -16.79
C PRO A 91 -3.80 11.21 -18.07
N LEU A 92 -3.32 10.58 -19.14
CA LEU A 92 -4.15 10.39 -20.33
C LEU A 92 -5.36 9.49 -20.00
N PRO A 93 -6.58 9.80 -20.49
CA PRO A 93 -7.79 9.06 -20.13
C PRO A 93 -7.72 7.55 -20.37
N GLU A 94 -7.04 7.12 -21.44
CA GLU A 94 -6.84 5.71 -21.80
C GLU A 94 -6.05 4.91 -20.76
N LEU A 95 -5.24 5.58 -19.93
CA LEU A 95 -4.51 4.92 -18.85
C LEU A 95 -5.41 4.62 -17.65
N ASN A 96 -6.62 5.19 -17.55
CA ASN A 96 -7.57 5.00 -16.45
C ASN A 96 -6.92 5.15 -15.05
N LEU A 97 -6.00 6.11 -14.90
CA LEU A 97 -5.33 6.38 -13.63
C LEU A 97 -6.06 7.46 -12.86
N LYS A 98 -5.98 7.40 -11.53
CA LYS A 98 -6.64 8.36 -10.64
C LYS A 98 -5.67 8.82 -9.54
N PRO A 99 -5.53 10.13 -9.29
CA PRO A 99 -4.89 10.61 -8.07
C PRO A 99 -5.61 10.05 -6.84
N ASP A 100 -4.82 9.66 -5.85
CA ASP A 100 -5.27 9.13 -4.57
C ASP A 100 -4.61 9.94 -3.45
N SER A 101 -5.37 10.88 -2.90
CA SER A 101 -4.90 11.77 -1.83
C SER A 101 -5.09 11.13 -0.47
N TRP A 102 -3.97 10.88 0.19
CA TRP A 102 -3.91 10.30 1.51
C TRP A 102 -3.85 11.39 2.56
N LYS A 103 -4.81 11.39 3.49
CA LYS A 103 -4.65 12.04 4.80
C LYS A 103 -3.66 11.29 5.68
N THR A 104 -3.07 12.01 6.63
CA THR A 104 -2.23 11.46 7.69
C THR A 104 -2.86 10.20 8.31
N ARG A 105 -2.08 9.12 8.40
CA ARG A 105 -2.57 7.81 8.87
C ARG A 105 -1.46 6.97 9.48
N CYS A 106 -1.86 6.09 10.40
CA CYS A 106 -0.99 5.08 10.98
C CYS A 106 -1.05 3.78 10.18
N ILE A 107 0.12 3.25 9.84
CA ILE A 107 0.25 2.01 9.08
C ILE A 107 1.11 1.04 9.86
N ALA A 108 0.54 -0.12 10.20
CA ALA A 108 1.28 -1.27 10.69
C ALA A 108 1.95 -1.97 9.51
N VAL A 109 3.24 -2.24 9.65
CA VAL A 109 4.12 -2.72 8.59
C VAL A 109 4.88 -3.95 9.06
N ARG A 110 4.80 -5.04 8.30
CA ARG A 110 5.65 -6.22 8.50
C ARG A 110 6.44 -6.55 7.25
N LYS A 111 7.76 -6.69 7.42
CA LYS A 111 8.69 -7.07 6.35
C LYS A 111 8.62 -8.57 6.08
N PHE A 112 8.77 -8.96 4.82
CA PHE A 112 8.94 -10.35 4.42
C PHE A 112 9.87 -10.46 3.20
N SER A 113 10.56 -11.59 3.12
CA SER A 113 11.53 -11.89 2.06
C SER A 113 10.89 -12.68 0.91
N GLY A 114 11.57 -12.71 -0.23
CA GLY A 114 11.15 -13.47 -1.41
C GLY A 114 10.28 -12.67 -2.37
N PHE A 115 9.56 -13.34 -3.26
CA PHE A 115 8.62 -12.70 -4.18
C PHE A 115 7.23 -12.61 -3.54
N ALA A 116 6.55 -11.47 -3.70
CA ALA A 116 5.11 -11.39 -3.43
C ALA A 116 4.36 -12.07 -4.58
N ARG A 117 3.55 -13.07 -4.24
CA ARG A 117 2.82 -13.93 -5.18
C ARG A 117 1.41 -14.19 -4.71
N ASP A 118 0.54 -14.59 -5.62
CA ASP A 118 -0.86 -14.92 -5.31
C ASP A 118 -0.99 -15.91 -4.13
N ASN A 119 -0.07 -16.87 -4.04
CA ASN A 119 -0.12 -17.94 -3.05
C ASN A 119 0.44 -17.57 -1.65
N ASN A 120 1.04 -16.38 -1.48
CA ASN A 120 1.72 -16.02 -0.22
C ASN A 120 1.27 -14.68 0.38
N ILE A 121 0.79 -13.71 -0.39
CA ILE A 121 0.44 -12.38 0.13
C ILE A 121 -0.60 -12.44 1.26
N VAL A 122 -1.59 -13.33 1.13
CA VAL A 122 -2.62 -13.56 2.15
C VAL A 122 -2.02 -14.12 3.43
N LYS A 123 -1.04 -15.03 3.30
CA LYS A 123 -0.34 -15.62 4.46
C LYS A 123 0.50 -14.58 5.19
N GLU A 124 1.18 -13.71 4.45
CA GLU A 124 1.97 -12.63 5.06
C GLU A 124 1.08 -11.58 5.75
N ALA A 125 -0.10 -11.28 5.18
CA ALA A 125 -1.11 -10.44 5.82
C ALA A 125 -1.69 -11.07 7.09
N GLN A 126 -1.99 -12.37 7.07
CA GLN A 126 -2.42 -13.12 8.26
C GLN A 126 -1.36 -13.10 9.37
N LYS A 127 -0.07 -13.24 9.02
CA LYS A 127 1.02 -13.14 10.01
C LYS A 127 1.04 -11.77 10.67
N LEU A 128 0.91 -10.68 9.91
CA LEU A 128 0.81 -9.33 10.47
C LEU A 128 -0.43 -9.19 11.38
N ALA A 129 -1.59 -9.69 10.95
CA ALA A 129 -2.81 -9.66 11.76
C ALA A 129 -2.65 -10.40 13.10
N VAL A 130 -2.00 -11.57 13.09
CA VAL A 130 -1.69 -12.33 14.32
C VAL A 130 -0.69 -11.61 15.22
N SER A 131 0.34 -10.97 14.66
CA SER A 131 1.28 -10.18 15.45
C SER A 131 0.60 -8.98 16.10
N LEU A 132 -0.29 -8.29 15.37
CA LEU A 132 -1.07 -7.17 15.90
C LEU A 132 -2.00 -7.62 17.04
N SER A 133 -2.72 -8.73 16.89
CA SER A 133 -3.66 -9.22 17.91
C SER A 133 -3.00 -9.71 19.21
N ARG A 134 -1.68 -9.93 19.19
CA ARG A 134 -0.88 -10.32 20.35
C ARG A 134 -0.06 -9.18 20.96
N SER A 135 -0.28 -7.95 20.50
CA SER A 135 0.46 -6.76 20.92
C SER A 135 -0.48 -5.75 21.59
N ALA A 136 0.09 -4.62 22.05
CA ALA A 136 -0.71 -3.47 22.50
C ALA A 136 -1.68 -2.93 21.42
N TRP A 137 -1.49 -3.30 20.15
CA TRP A 137 -2.37 -2.94 19.03
C TRP A 137 -3.57 -3.87 18.83
N ALA A 138 -3.80 -4.86 19.71
CA ALA A 138 -4.90 -5.81 19.57
C ALA A 138 -6.29 -5.15 19.53
N ASN A 139 -6.45 -4.03 20.24
CA ASN A 139 -7.68 -3.23 20.29
C ASN A 139 -7.67 -2.04 19.33
N ALA A 140 -6.62 -1.89 18.52
CA ALA A 140 -6.64 -0.89 17.47
C ALA A 140 -7.76 -1.27 16.50
N SER A 141 -8.71 -0.37 16.32
CA SER A 141 -9.71 -0.57 15.29
C SER A 141 -8.96 -0.63 13.95
N PHE A 142 -9.16 -1.71 13.20
CA PHE A 142 -8.89 -1.65 11.79
C PHE A 142 -9.82 -0.59 11.24
N VAL A 143 -9.25 0.55 10.83
CA VAL A 143 -10.05 1.57 10.17
C VAL A 143 -10.74 0.86 9.02
N GLN A 144 -12.05 1.05 8.87
CA GLN A 144 -12.79 0.60 7.69
C GLN A 144 -12.25 1.41 6.51
N SER A 145 -11.08 0.99 6.04
CA SER A 145 -10.32 1.58 4.97
C SER A 145 -10.88 1.02 3.68
N GLU A 146 -10.73 1.77 2.59
CA GLU A 146 -11.09 1.27 1.25
C GLU A 146 -10.37 -0.06 0.90
N TYR A 147 -9.29 -0.37 1.62
CA TYR A 147 -8.43 -1.52 1.38
C TYR A 147 -8.36 -2.46 2.60
N ALA A 148 -8.29 -3.77 2.37
CA ALA A 148 -8.04 -4.73 3.44
C ALA A 148 -6.58 -4.71 3.91
N TYR A 149 -5.64 -4.72 2.96
CA TYR A 149 -4.21 -4.58 3.19
C TYR A 149 -3.53 -4.16 1.89
N SER A 150 -2.28 -3.72 1.97
CA SER A 150 -1.44 -3.42 0.81
C SER A 150 -0.13 -4.18 0.87
N ILE A 151 0.40 -4.56 -0.30
CA ILE A 151 1.74 -5.12 -0.44
C ILE A 151 2.64 -4.05 -1.02
N ALA A 152 3.70 -3.70 -0.31
CA ALA A 152 4.72 -2.75 -0.75
C ALA A 152 5.94 -3.49 -1.29
N GLN A 153 6.27 -3.23 -2.55
CA GLN A 153 7.39 -3.86 -3.25
C GLN A 153 8.44 -2.81 -3.59
N TYR A 154 9.65 -2.98 -3.05
CA TYR A 154 10.74 -1.99 -3.17
C TYR A 154 11.72 -2.31 -4.29
N ASN A 155 11.62 -3.49 -4.89
CA ASN A 155 12.67 -4.01 -5.76
C ASN A 155 12.17 -4.19 -7.19
N SER A 156 13.04 -3.83 -8.13
CA SER A 156 12.88 -4.11 -9.57
C SER A 156 12.51 -5.58 -9.80
N PRO A 157 11.65 -5.90 -10.79
CA PRO A 157 11.33 -7.27 -11.17
C PRO A 157 12.57 -8.16 -11.40
N PHE A 158 13.70 -7.58 -11.81
CA PHE A 158 14.94 -8.31 -12.12
C PHE A 158 15.88 -8.51 -10.92
N LYS A 159 15.54 -8.04 -9.72
CA LYS A 159 16.34 -8.29 -8.50
C LYS A 159 15.91 -9.60 -7.85
N PHE A 160 16.69 -10.67 -7.99
CA PHE A 160 16.29 -12.00 -7.51
C PHE A 160 16.69 -12.30 -6.05
N ILE A 161 17.77 -11.70 -5.52
CA ILE A 161 18.29 -11.96 -4.16
C ILE A 161 18.13 -10.71 -3.28
N GLY A 162 17.87 -10.91 -1.98
CA GLY A 162 17.74 -9.81 -1.02
C GLY A 162 16.54 -8.91 -1.29
N ARG A 163 15.44 -9.50 -1.77
CA ARG A 163 14.16 -8.79 -1.96
C ARG A 163 13.53 -8.50 -0.61
N ILE A 164 13.09 -7.26 -0.43
CA ILE A 164 12.35 -6.79 0.73
C ILE A 164 10.98 -6.33 0.23
N ASN A 165 9.94 -6.98 0.73
CA ASN A 165 8.58 -6.52 0.58
C ASN A 165 7.99 -6.29 1.96
N GLU A 166 6.89 -5.55 2.02
CA GLU A 166 6.18 -5.30 3.25
C GLU A 166 4.68 -5.53 3.07
N VAL A 167 4.00 -5.98 4.12
CA VAL A 167 2.55 -5.92 4.22
C VAL A 167 2.17 -4.73 5.07
N TRP A 168 1.23 -3.92 4.58
CA TRP A 168 0.76 -2.69 5.21
C TRP A 168 -0.72 -2.83 5.55
N VAL A 169 -1.07 -2.47 6.79
CA VAL A 169 -2.46 -2.39 7.26
C VAL A 169 -2.67 -1.05 7.95
N VAL A 170 -3.73 -0.34 7.59
CA VAL A 170 -4.11 0.92 8.26
C VAL A 170 -4.67 0.57 9.63
N VAL A 171 -4.15 1.23 10.67
CA VAL A 171 -4.58 1.05 12.05
C VAL A 171 -5.03 2.39 12.62
N ASP A 172 -6.04 2.38 13.47
CA ASP A 172 -6.48 3.59 14.18
C ASP A 172 -5.50 3.89 15.32
N GLY A 173 -4.80 5.02 15.22
CA GLY A 173 -3.88 5.52 16.25
C GLY A 173 -4.60 6.48 17.19
N SER A 174 -4.30 6.42 18.49
CA SER A 174 -4.99 7.25 19.50
C SER A 174 -4.68 8.75 19.42
N GLU A 175 -3.66 9.19 18.69
CA GLU A 175 -3.27 10.61 18.60
C GLU A 175 -2.87 11.05 17.17
N PRO A 176 -3.23 12.26 16.73
CA PRO A 176 -2.85 12.81 15.41
C PRO A 176 -1.35 13.02 15.20
N ALA A 177 -0.59 13.15 16.29
CA ALA A 177 0.85 13.50 16.27
C ALA A 177 1.78 12.29 16.51
N GLY A 178 1.24 11.10 16.77
CA GLY A 178 2.04 9.90 17.01
C GLY A 178 1.18 8.65 16.99
N CYS A 179 1.59 7.65 16.22
CA CYS A 179 0.93 6.36 16.20
C CYS A 179 1.16 5.63 17.53
N LYS A 180 0.22 5.78 18.46
CA LYS A 180 0.22 5.11 19.75
C LYS A 180 -0.92 4.08 19.84
N PRO A 181 -0.66 2.90 20.41
CA PRO A 181 -1.72 1.94 20.71
C PRO A 181 -2.74 2.57 21.68
N ARG A 182 -4.00 2.18 21.58
CA ARG A 182 -5.01 2.56 22.58
C ARG A 182 -4.71 1.82 23.89
N LEU A 183 -4.44 2.56 24.96
CA LEU A 183 -4.23 1.98 26.28
C LEU A 183 -5.54 1.38 26.80
N VAL A 184 -5.44 0.21 27.43
CA VAL A 184 -6.55 -0.42 28.16
C VAL A 184 -6.74 0.38 29.45
N ALA A 185 -7.96 0.83 29.75
CA ALA A 185 -8.28 1.29 31.09
C ALA A 185 -8.18 0.08 32.03
N GLU A 186 -7.25 0.12 32.98
CA GLU A 186 -7.21 -0.87 34.07
C GLU A 186 -8.54 -0.77 34.82
N VAL A 187 -9.26 -1.88 34.90
CA VAL A 187 -10.50 -2.04 35.69
C VAL A 187 -10.15 -2.74 36.99
#